data_AF-A0A1B4PSI9-F1
#
_entry.id   AF-A0A1B4PSI9-F1
#
_cell.length_a   1.000
_cell.length_b   1.000
_cell.length_c   1.000
_cell.angle_alpha   90.00
_cell.angle_beta   90.00
_cell.angle_gamma   90.00
#
_symmetry.space_group_name_H-M   'P 1'
#
loop_
_entity.id
_entity.type
_entity.pdbx_description
1 polymer ?
#
loop_
_entity_poly.entity_id
_entity_poly.type
_entity_poly.pdbx_seq_one_letter_code
_entity_poly.pdbx_strand_id
1 'polypeptide(L)'
;MSIDEGLSYDELTVQTEQVISALLARYAVAADQNAQRKLRDLAHGALVLWSTLAYRTALKIGEADRYVADQDRLNAMFPEGTLSI
;
A
#
# COMPACT_ATOMS: atom_id res chain seq x y z
N MET A 1 -5.22 1.53 26.03
CA MET A 1 -5.68 2.12 24.75
C MET A 1 -6.37 0.99 24.03
N SER A 2 -7.71 0.93 24.08
CA SER A 2 -8.45 -0.10 23.36
C SER A 2 -8.24 0.17 21.87
N ILE A 3 -7.76 -0.80 21.10
CA ILE A 3 -7.79 -0.74 19.64
C ILE A 3 -9.23 -1.11 19.25
N ASP A 4 -10.19 -0.30 19.71
CA ASP A 4 -11.62 -0.52 19.46
C ASP A 4 -11.96 0.08 18.11
N GLU A 5 -12.63 -0.74 17.29
CA GLU A 5 -13.00 -0.55 15.89
C GLU A 5 -11.80 -0.55 14.93
N GLY A 6 -11.62 -1.67 14.22
CA GLY A 6 -10.65 -1.76 13.13
C GLY A 6 -10.89 -0.67 12.09
N LEU A 7 -9.81 -0.19 11.46
CA LEU A 7 -9.86 0.88 10.46
C LEU A 7 -10.96 0.63 9.42
N SER A 8 -11.70 1.68 9.08
CA SER A 8 -12.58 1.69 7.92
C SER A 8 -11.77 1.48 6.63
N TYR A 9 -12.46 1.13 5.54
CA TYR A 9 -11.83 0.98 4.23
C TYR A 9 -11.00 2.22 3.83
N ASP A 10 -11.58 3.40 4.05
CA ASP A 10 -10.97 4.68 3.70
C ASP A 10 -9.73 4.96 4.53
N GLU A 11 -9.82 4.77 5.85
CA GLU A 11 -8.70 4.97 6.76
C GLU A 11 -7.55 4.00 6.47
N LEU A 12 -7.87 2.73 6.22
CA LEU A 12 -6.89 1.72 5.83
C LEU A 12 -6.16 2.12 4.53
N THR A 13 -6.91 2.64 3.55
CA THR A 13 -6.38 3.04 2.25
C THR A 13 -5.49 4.28 2.34
N VAL A 14 -5.95 5.32 3.04
CA VAL A 14 -5.19 6.56 3.26
C VAL A 14 -3.90 6.29 4.05
N GLN A 15 -3.97 5.50 5.12
CA GLN A 15 -2.78 5.17 5.91
C GLN A 15 -1.77 4.37 5.09
N THR A 16 -2.24 3.42 4.27
CA THR A 16 -1.37 2.65 3.38
C THR A 16 -0.68 3.55 2.37
N GLU A 17 -1.42 4.47 1.74
CA GLU A 17 -0.87 5.43 0.79
C GLU A 17 0.21 6.31 1.42
N GLN A 18 0.00 6.78 2.65
CA GLN A 18 1.00 7.56 3.40
C GLN A 18 2.27 6.75 3.66
N VAL A 19 2.12 5.48 4.06
CA VAL A 19 3.25 4.57 4.32
C VAL A 19 4.04 4.30 3.03
N ILE A 20 3.35 3.96 1.93
CA ILE A 20 3.99 3.72 0.62
C ILE A 20 4.71 4.99 0.17
N SER A 21 4.06 6.15 0.22
CA SER A 21 4.64 7.44 -0.18
C SER A 21 5.92 7.74 0.61
N ALA A 22 5.90 7.58 1.93
CA ALA A 22 7.05 7.83 2.78
C ALA A 22 8.22 6.88 2.48
N LEU A 23 7.93 5.60 2.24
CA LEU A 23 8.95 4.60 1.91
C LEU A 23 9.55 4.85 0.53
N LEU A 24 8.73 5.20 -0.46
CA LEU A 24 9.19 5.52 -1.82
C LEU A 24 9.98 6.83 -1.87
N ALA A 25 9.60 7.85 -1.10
CA ALA A 25 10.38 9.08 -0.96
C ALA A 25 11.78 8.79 -0.38
N ARG A 26 11.87 7.90 0.62
CA ARG A 26 13.16 7.45 1.17
C ARG A 26 13.95 6.59 0.18
N TYR A 27 13.27 5.76 -0.61
CA TYR A 27 13.88 4.95 -1.67
C TYR A 27 14.57 5.84 -2.71
N ALA A 28 13.91 6.91 -3.15
CA ALA A 28 14.42 7.81 -4.19
C ALA A 28 15.73 8.53 -3.81
N VAL A 29 15.97 8.74 -2.50
CA VAL A 29 17.17 9.42 -1.98
C VAL A 29 18.17 8.47 -1.32
N ALA A 30 17.90 7.17 -1.28
CA ALA A 30 18.78 6.20 -0.64
C ALA A 30 20.07 6.02 -1.46
N ALA A 31 21.21 6.21 -0.79
CA ALA A 31 22.53 6.16 -1.41
C ALA A 31 23.04 4.73 -1.66
N ASP A 32 22.58 3.75 -0.88
CA ASP A 32 22.97 2.36 -1.02
C ASP A 32 21.87 1.48 -1.62
N GLN A 33 22.26 0.59 -2.53
CA GLN A 33 21.34 -0.29 -3.26
C GLN A 33 20.58 -1.26 -2.34
N ASN A 34 21.16 -1.63 -1.19
CA ASN A 34 20.52 -2.51 -0.23
C ASN A 34 19.38 -1.80 0.52
N ALA A 35 19.56 -0.54 0.93
CA ALA A 35 18.51 0.29 1.51
C ALA A 35 17.42 0.57 0.49
N GLN A 36 17.77 0.86 -0.76
CA GLN A 36 16.79 0.96 -1.85
C GLN A 36 15.93 -0.31 -1.94
N ARG A 37 16.55 -1.49 -2.01
CA ARG A 37 15.83 -2.77 -2.06
C ARG A 37 14.91 -2.95 -0.84
N LYS A 38 15.41 -2.71 0.37
CA LYS A 38 14.61 -2.85 1.60
C LYS A 38 13.42 -1.90 1.63
N LEU A 39 13.61 -0.63 1.28
CA LEU A 39 12.53 0.37 1.28
C LEU A 39 11.46 0.03 0.24
N ARG A 40 11.89 -0.41 -0.95
CA ARG A 40 11.02 -0.93 -1.98
C ARG A 40 10.21 -2.14 -1.50
N ASP A 41 10.88 -3.13 -0.92
CA ASP A 41 10.24 -4.37 -0.48
C ASP A 41 9.26 -4.10 0.68
N LEU A 42 9.57 -3.15 1.57
CA LEU A 42 8.64 -2.68 2.60
C LEU A 42 7.42 -1.98 2.03
N ALA A 43 7.61 -1.11 1.02
CA ALA A 43 6.49 -0.43 0.36
C ALA A 43 5.58 -1.45 -0.33
N HIS A 44 6.17 -2.43 -1.02
CA HIS A 44 5.43 -3.51 -1.65
C HIS A 44 4.70 -4.39 -0.61
N GLY A 45 5.35 -4.69 0.53
CA GLY A 45 4.71 -5.39 1.64
C GLY A 45 3.48 -4.66 2.18
N ALA A 46 3.55 -3.33 2.33
CA ALA A 46 2.41 -2.51 2.73
C ALA A 46 1.25 -2.60 1.73
N LEU A 47 1.55 -2.54 0.42
CA LEU A 47 0.55 -2.72 -0.64
C LEU A 47 -0.13 -4.10 -0.59
N VAL A 48 0.64 -5.18 -0.41
CA VAL A 48 0.10 -6.55 -0.35
C VAL A 48 -0.81 -6.74 0.88
N LEU A 49 -0.41 -6.20 2.03
CA LEU A 49 -1.21 -6.23 3.25
C LEU A 49 -2.51 -5.45 3.08
N TRP A 50 -2.45 -4.24 2.52
CA TRP A 50 -3.63 -3.45 2.17
C TRP A 50 -4.53 -4.21 1.22
N SER A 51 -4.01 -4.75 0.11
CA SER A 51 -4.81 -5.45 -0.90
C SER A 51 -5.63 -6.60 -0.29
N THR A 52 -5.00 -7.39 0.58
CA THR A 52 -5.67 -8.49 1.29
C THR A 52 -6.80 -8.02 2.19
N LEU A 53 -6.58 -6.95 2.97
CA LEU A 53 -7.56 -6.42 3.90
C LEU A 53 -8.67 -5.64 3.18
N ALA A 54 -8.29 -4.79 2.24
CA ALA A 54 -9.17 -3.97 1.40
C ALA A 54 -10.11 -4.84 0.57
N TYR A 55 -9.62 -5.91 -0.06
CA TYR A 55 -10.48 -6.84 -0.81
C TYR A 55 -11.55 -7.47 0.09
N ARG A 56 -11.16 -7.96 1.28
CA ARG A 56 -12.11 -8.54 2.23
C ARG A 56 -13.15 -7.54 2.72
N THR A 57 -12.74 -6.30 2.97
CA THR A 57 -13.64 -5.23 3.41
C THR A 57 -14.57 -4.81 2.28
N ALA A 58 -14.04 -4.59 1.07
CA ALA A 58 -14.81 -4.24 -0.13
C ALA A 58 -15.90 -5.27 -0.44
N LEU A 59 -15.58 -6.58 -0.33
CA LEU A 59 -16.59 -7.64 -0.50
C LEU A 59 -17.71 -7.57 0.54
N LYS A 60 -17.40 -7.18 1.79
CA LYS A 60 -18.42 -7.06 2.85
C LYS A 60 -19.34 -5.86 2.65
N ILE A 61 -18.82 -4.76 2.10
CA ILE A 61 -19.57 -3.52 1.88
C ILE A 61 -20.15 -3.39 0.47
N GLY A 62 -19.85 -4.34 -0.43
CA GLY A 62 -20.35 -4.34 -1.81
C GLY A 62 -19.61 -3.40 -2.77
N GLU A 63 -18.38 -2.98 -2.43
CA GLU A 63 -17.59 -1.99 -3.19
C GLU A 63 -16.39 -2.62 -3.93
N ALA A 64 -16.59 -3.74 -4.61
CA ALA A 64 -15.51 -4.44 -5.33
C ALA A 64 -14.87 -3.58 -6.44
N ASP A 65 -15.67 -2.80 -7.17
CA ASP A 65 -15.18 -1.92 -8.23
C ASP A 65 -14.26 -0.82 -7.68
N ARG A 66 -14.60 -0.29 -6.50
CA ARG A 66 -13.77 0.69 -5.80
C ARG A 66 -12.42 0.09 -5.41
N TYR A 67 -12.41 -1.15 -4.92
CA TYR A 67 -11.18 -1.86 -4.62
C TYR A 67 -10.26 -1.99 -5.83
N VAL A 68 -10.81 -2.30 -7.01
CA VAL A 68 -10.01 -2.39 -8.25
C VAL A 68 -9.40 -1.03 -8.59
N ALA A 69 -10.20 0.04 -8.53
CA ALA A 69 -9.71 1.39 -8.80
C ALA A 69 -8.61 1.85 -7.83
N ASP A 70 -8.78 1.57 -6.53
CA ASP A 70 -7.77 1.88 -5.51
C ASP A 70 -6.52 1.01 -5.64
N GLN A 71 -6.66 -0.26 -6.07
CA GLN A 71 -5.52 -1.15 -6.34
C GLN A 71 -4.68 -0.61 -7.51
N ASP A 72 -5.32 -0.18 -8.59
CA ASP A 72 -4.63 0.41 -9.74
C ASP A 72 -3.93 1.72 -9.35
N ARG A 73 -4.61 2.57 -8.57
CA ARG A 73 -4.06 3.83 -8.06
C ARG A 73 -2.84 3.61 -7.17
N LEU A 74 -2.88 2.65 -6.25
CA LEU A 74 -1.75 2.34 -5.36
C LEU A 74 -0.60 1.67 -6.12
N ASN A 75 -0.89 0.81 -7.11
CA ASN A 75 0.13 0.22 -7.99
C ASN A 75 0.89 1.31 -8.75
N ALA A 76 0.18 2.34 -9.25
CA ALA A 76 0.77 3.44 -10.00
C ALA A 76 1.71 4.34 -9.17
N MET A 77 1.74 4.20 -7.83
CA MET A 77 2.70 4.91 -6.98
C MET A 77 4.12 4.37 -7.14
N PHE A 78 4.27 3.10 -7.52
CA PHE A 78 5.58 2.46 -7.65
C PHE A 78 6.23 2.83 -8.98
N PRO A 79 7.56 3.09 -9.01
CA PRO A 79 8.27 3.31 -10.26
C PRO A 79 8.13 2.13 -11.23
N GLU A 80 8.29 2.36 -12.53
CA GLU A 80 8.26 1.28 -13.53
C GLU A 80 9.29 0.19 -13.21
N GLY A 81 8.90 -1.08 -13.40
CA GLY A 81 9.78 -2.22 -13.12
C GLY A 81 9.96 -2.56 -11.64
N THR A 82 9.30 -1.84 -10.73
CA THR A 82 9.43 -2.07 -9.28
C THR A 82 8.57 -3.22 -8.77
N LEU A 83 7.43 -3.46 -9.43
CA LEU A 83 6.47 -4.51 -9.09
C LEU A 83 6.63 -5.79 -9.93
N SER A 84 7.53 -5.80 -10.92
CA SER A 84 7.92 -7.01 -11.64
C SER A 84 8.76 -7.90 -10.73
N ILE A 85 8.25 -9.11 -10.47
CA ILE A 85 8.90 -10.20 -9.73
C ILE A 85 10.14 -10.66 -10.48
#